data_AF-A0A953M4V9-F1
#
_entry.id   AF-A0A953M4V9-F1
#
_cell.length_a   1.000
_cell.length_b   1.000
_cell.length_c   1.000
_cell.angle_alpha   90.00
_cell.angle_beta   90.00
_cell.angle_gamma   90.00
#
_symmetry.space_group_name_H-M   'P 1'
#
loop_
_entity.id
_entity.type
_entity.pdbx_description
1 polymer ?
#
loop_
_entity_poly.entity_id
_entity_poly.type
_entity_poly.pdbx_seq_one_letter_code
_entity_poly.pdbx_strand_id
1 'polypeptide(L)'
;MTPKPDKPVEELLLDRRLGEIDPDDRAWIEDRLAADPQVKAMNAALGRTLEALDAHWTPPPPVNLSEKVLRYVQSDRAEASPHDRIMPPPLEAAPGRVSRFGLRDFIAVAACIGLIITALAPAM
;
A
#
# COMPACT_ATOMS: atom_id res chain seq x y z
N MET A 1 8.62 -28.49 7.30
CA MET A 1 8.18 -27.90 6.03
C MET A 1 7.43 -26.64 6.39
N THR A 2 8.07 -25.48 6.25
CA THR A 2 7.42 -24.18 6.47
C THR A 2 6.37 -23.98 5.39
N PRO A 3 5.15 -23.53 5.74
CA PRO A 3 4.12 -23.25 4.75
C PRO A 3 4.63 -22.18 3.78
N LYS A 4 4.21 -22.27 2.52
CA LYS A 4 4.54 -21.26 1.53
C LYS A 4 3.80 -19.96 1.89
N PRO A 5 4.48 -18.81 1.94
CA PRO A 5 3.84 -17.51 2.15
C PRO A 5 2.88 -17.14 1.02
N ASP A 6 1.88 -16.33 1.34
CA ASP A 6 0.95 -15.77 0.35
C ASP A 6 1.60 -14.67 -0.50
N LYS A 7 2.66 -14.02 0.03
CA LYS A 7 3.40 -12.95 -0.64
C LYS A 7 4.32 -13.49 -1.76
N PRO A 8 4.54 -12.68 -2.82
CA PRO A 8 5.54 -13.00 -3.83
C PRO A 8 6.96 -12.95 -3.25
N VAL A 9 7.88 -13.72 -3.85
CA VAL A 9 9.26 -13.86 -3.35
C VAL A 9 9.99 -12.53 -3.35
N GLU A 10 9.73 -11.69 -4.35
CA GLU A 10 10.31 -10.36 -4.50
C GLU A 10 9.99 -9.44 -3.32
N GLU A 11 8.73 -9.46 -2.87
CA GLU A 11 8.25 -8.67 -1.73
C GLU A 11 8.88 -9.18 -0.44
N LEU A 12 8.95 -10.50 -0.25
CA LEU A 12 9.62 -11.09 0.92
C LEU A 12 11.12 -10.74 0.98
N LEU A 13 11.81 -10.73 -0.16
CA LEU A 13 13.21 -10.32 -0.23
C LEU A 13 13.40 -8.84 0.14
N LEU A 14 12.46 -7.98 -0.27
CA LEU A 14 12.44 -6.56 0.09
C LEU A 14 12.17 -6.37 1.58
N ASP A 15 11.09 -6.94 2.10
CA ASP A 15 10.72 -6.89 3.52
C ASP A 15 11.89 -7.37 4.40
N ARG A 16 12.58 -8.44 3.97
CA ARG A 16 13.76 -8.95 4.67
C ARG A 16 14.90 -7.93 4.71
N ARG A 17 15.16 -7.23 3.61
CA ARG A 17 16.24 -6.22 3.53
C ARG A 17 15.90 -4.95 4.32
N LEU A 18 14.63 -4.59 4.41
CA LEU A 18 14.14 -3.46 5.18
C LEU A 18 13.96 -3.78 6.68
N GLY A 19 14.03 -5.06 7.06
CA GLY A 19 13.86 -5.52 8.45
C GLY A 19 12.40 -5.68 8.87
N GLU A 20 11.46 -5.69 7.93
CA GLU A 20 10.01 -5.74 8.15
C GLU A 20 9.41 -7.13 7.92
N ILE A 21 10.23 -8.16 7.63
CA ILE A 21 9.75 -9.51 7.36
C ILE A 21 9.26 -10.23 8.63
N ASP A 22 8.10 -10.87 8.50
CA ASP A 22 7.52 -11.75 9.52
C ASP A 22 8.45 -12.95 9.83
N PRO A 23 8.55 -13.39 11.10
CA PRO A 23 9.39 -14.53 11.46
C PRO A 23 9.09 -15.84 10.71
N ASP A 24 7.83 -16.12 10.41
CA ASP A 24 7.42 -17.37 9.75
C ASP A 24 7.84 -17.36 8.28
N ASP A 25 7.66 -16.21 7.60
CA ASP A 25 8.10 -15.98 6.23
C ASP A 25 9.62 -15.94 6.12
N ARG A 26 10.31 -15.47 7.16
CA ARG A 26 11.78 -15.41 7.22
C ARG A 26 12.41 -16.79 7.10
N ALA A 27 11.91 -17.76 7.85
CA ALA A 27 12.44 -19.13 7.76
C ALA A 27 12.28 -19.71 6.36
N TRP A 28 11.12 -19.48 5.73
CA TRP A 28 10.85 -19.93 4.37
C TRP A 28 11.77 -19.29 3.33
N ILE A 29 12.00 -17.97 3.41
CA ILE A 29 12.86 -17.28 2.44
C ILE A 29 14.34 -17.61 2.64
N GLU A 30 14.80 -17.88 3.85
CA GLU A 30 16.18 -18.33 4.13
C GLU A 30 16.45 -19.72 3.53
N ASP A 31 15.50 -20.66 3.66
CA ASP A 31 15.59 -21.98 3.02
C ASP A 31 15.68 -21.85 1.50
N ARG A 32 14.84 -20.97 0.91
CA ARG A 32 14.89 -20.65 -0.52
C ARG A 32 16.19 -19.98 -0.93
N LEU A 33 16.69 -19.05 -0.14
CA LEU A 33 17.98 -18.42 -0.36
C LEU A 33 19.12 -19.43 -0.27
N ALA A 34 19.01 -20.53 0.47
CA ALA A 34 20.03 -21.57 0.47
C ALA A 34 19.96 -22.46 -0.79
N ALA A 35 18.75 -22.84 -1.18
CA ALA A 35 18.49 -23.86 -2.20
C ALA A 35 18.39 -23.34 -3.64
N ASP A 36 17.94 -22.10 -3.85
CA ASP A 36 17.57 -21.56 -5.17
C ASP A 36 18.56 -20.48 -5.66
N PRO A 37 19.39 -20.77 -6.67
CA PRO A 37 20.33 -19.80 -7.23
C PRO A 37 19.68 -18.55 -7.82
N GLN A 38 18.45 -18.66 -8.35
CA GLN A 38 17.74 -17.52 -8.92
C GLN A 38 17.32 -16.54 -7.82
N VAL A 39 16.81 -17.06 -6.70
CA VAL A 39 16.46 -16.25 -5.52
C VAL A 39 17.71 -15.58 -4.93
N LYS A 40 18.85 -16.28 -4.88
CA LYS A 40 20.15 -15.68 -4.49
C LYS A 40 20.53 -14.52 -5.40
N ALA A 41 20.45 -14.71 -6.72
CA ALA A 41 20.80 -13.67 -7.69
C ALA A 41 19.89 -12.45 -7.57
N MET A 42 18.59 -12.67 -7.35
CA MET A 42 17.61 -11.60 -7.15
C MET A 42 17.90 -10.81 -5.86
N ASN A 43 18.17 -11.50 -4.74
CA ASN A 43 18.55 -10.85 -3.49
C ASN A 43 19.87 -10.05 -3.60
N ALA A 44 20.83 -10.53 -4.40
CA ALA A 44 22.07 -9.81 -4.67
C ALA A 44 21.83 -8.55 -5.53
N ALA A 45 20.97 -8.64 -6.55
CA ALA A 45 20.59 -7.49 -7.37
C ALA A 45 19.84 -6.42 -6.58
N LEU A 46 18.91 -6.86 -5.71
CA LEU A 46 18.20 -5.98 -4.80
C LEU A 46 19.16 -5.27 -3.84
N GLY A 47 20.11 -6.01 -3.24
CA GLY A 47 21.13 -5.44 -2.36
C GLY A 47 21.93 -4.33 -3.02
N ARG A 48 22.44 -4.55 -4.24
CA ARG A 48 23.17 -3.51 -5.00
C ARG A 48 22.33 -2.26 -5.27
N THR A 49 21.03 -2.45 -5.50
CA THR A 49 20.12 -1.33 -5.78
C THR A 49 19.89 -0.51 -4.51
N LEU A 50 19.65 -1.17 -3.38
CA LEU A 50 19.45 -0.49 -2.09
C LEU A 50 20.74 0.20 -1.61
N GLU A 51 21.90 -0.45 -1.76
CA GLU A 51 23.20 0.16 -1.44
C GLU A 51 23.46 1.44 -2.24
N ALA A 52 23.07 1.47 -3.52
CA ALA A 52 23.19 2.67 -4.35
C ALA A 52 22.26 3.81 -3.87
N LEU A 53 21.08 3.47 -3.34
CA LEU A 53 20.17 4.44 -2.74
C LEU A 53 20.69 4.96 -1.40
N ASP A 54 21.23 4.07 -0.55
CA ASP A 54 21.81 4.43 0.74
C ASP A 54 23.07 5.31 0.57
N ALA A 55 23.84 5.08 -0.49
CA ALA A 55 25.01 5.88 -0.83
C ALA A 55 24.66 7.27 -1.38
N HIS A 56 23.39 7.53 -1.73
CA HIS A 56 22.98 8.80 -2.27
C HIS A 56 22.98 9.89 -1.18
N TRP A 57 23.85 10.88 -1.34
CA TRP A 57 23.92 12.00 -0.41
C TRP A 57 22.61 12.80 -0.45
N THR A 58 21.93 12.86 0.70
CA THR A 58 20.77 13.71 0.89
C THR A 58 21.19 14.91 1.75
N PRO A 59 20.99 16.16 1.30
CA PRO A 59 21.28 17.33 2.13
C PRO A 59 20.47 17.27 3.42
N PRO A 60 20.99 17.81 4.54
CA PRO A 60 20.22 17.89 5.77
C PRO A 60 18.91 18.67 5.50
N PRO A 61 17.79 18.23 6.11
CA PRO A 61 16.52 18.91 5.92
C PRO A 61 16.60 20.37 6.42
N PRO A 62 15.88 21.31 5.80
CA PRO A 62 15.81 22.68 6.30
C PRO A 62 15.30 22.74 7.75
N VAL A 63 15.85 23.64 8.56
CA VAL A 63 15.47 23.83 9.97
C VAL A 63 13.98 24.11 10.20
N ASN A 64 13.29 24.62 9.18
CA ASN A 64 11.85 24.93 9.22
C ASN A 64 11.00 23.97 8.37
N LEU A 65 11.49 22.76 8.06
CA LEU A 65 10.75 21.80 7.25
C LEU A 65 9.37 21.50 7.85
N SER A 66 9.31 21.23 9.16
CA SER A 66 8.04 20.93 9.85
C SER A 66 7.05 22.08 9.74
N GLU A 67 7.49 23.32 9.93
CA GLU A 67 6.65 24.52 9.81
C GLU A 67 6.16 24.73 8.37
N LYS A 68 7.02 24.50 7.37
CA LYS A 68 6.65 24.56 5.95
C LYS A 68 5.61 23.51 5.58
N VAL A 69 5.79 22.27 6.04
CA VAL A 69 4.84 21.18 5.81
C VAL A 69 3.51 21.47 6.50
N LEU A 70 3.52 21.90 7.76
CA LEU A 70 2.30 22.26 8.48
C LEU A 70 1.55 23.41 7.80
N ARG A 71 2.28 24.44 7.36
CA ARG A 71 1.70 25.56 6.61
C ARG A 71 1.08 25.08 5.30
N TYR A 72 1.77 24.22 4.56
CA TYR A 72 1.27 23.65 3.31
C TYR A 72 -0.02 22.84 3.51
N VAL A 73 -0.05 21.95 4.51
CA VAL A 73 -1.25 21.15 4.82
C VAL A 73 -2.42 22.03 5.27
N GLN A 74 -2.14 23.13 5.97
CA GLN A 74 -3.17 24.08 6.40
C GLN A 74 -3.69 24.94 5.24
N SER A 75 -2.83 25.40 4.34
CA SER A 75 -3.23 26.15 3.15
C SER A 75 -4.02 25.30 2.16
N ASP A 76 -3.60 24.05 1.95
CA ASP A 76 -4.29 23.08 1.08
C ASP A 76 -5.68 22.71 1.65
N ARG A 77 -5.82 22.67 2.98
CA ARG A 77 -7.13 22.54 3.64
C ARG A 77 -7.98 23.81 3.60
N ALA A 78 -7.36 24.99 3.53
CA ALA A 78 -8.06 26.26 3.49
C ALA A 78 -8.58 26.60 2.09
N GLU A 79 -7.89 26.14 1.03
CA GLU A 79 -8.30 26.29 -0.37
C GLU A 79 -9.22 25.16 -0.85
N ALA A 80 -9.42 24.10 -0.06
CA ALA A 80 -10.41 23.07 -0.31
C ALA A 80 -11.84 23.62 -0.12
N SER A 81 -12.27 24.46 -1.06
CA SER A 81 -13.68 24.71 -1.33
C SER A 81 -14.34 23.34 -1.59
N PRO A 82 -15.55 23.04 -1.09
CA PRO A 82 -16.21 21.74 -1.26
C PRO A 82 -16.45 21.30 -2.72
N HIS A 83 -16.08 22.14 -3.69
CA HIS A 83 -16.25 21.92 -5.13
C HIS A 83 -14.96 21.67 -5.93
N ASP A 84 -13.76 21.84 -5.34
CA ASP A 84 -12.49 21.57 -6.06
C ASP A 84 -11.84 20.23 -5.69
N ARG A 85 -12.65 19.21 -5.40
CA ARG A 85 -12.23 17.83 -5.64
C ARG A 85 -12.19 17.58 -7.14
N ILE A 86 -11.18 18.12 -7.81
CA ILE A 86 -10.84 17.78 -9.18
C ILE A 86 -10.32 16.35 -9.16
N MET A 87 -11.28 15.45 -9.38
CA MET A 87 -11.15 14.22 -10.10
C MET A 87 -10.00 14.31 -11.14
N PRO A 88 -9.02 13.39 -11.18
CA PRO A 88 -8.13 13.32 -12.33
C PRO A 88 -8.99 13.13 -13.59
N PRO A 89 -8.64 13.78 -14.73
CA PRO A 89 -9.41 13.63 -15.96
C PRO A 89 -9.54 12.15 -16.31
N PRO A 90 -10.70 11.71 -16.84
CA PRO A 90 -10.92 10.32 -17.16
C PRO A 90 -9.94 9.93 -18.27
N LEU A 91 -8.90 9.17 -17.92
CA LEU A 91 -8.22 8.33 -18.89
C LEU A 91 -9.30 7.40 -19.45
N GLU A 92 -9.59 7.60 -20.73
CA GLU A 92 -10.52 6.79 -21.50
C GLU A 92 -10.30 5.30 -21.22
N ALA A 93 -11.43 4.61 -21.18
CA ALA A 93 -11.57 3.23 -20.77
C ALA A 93 -10.60 2.28 -21.49
N ALA A 94 -9.69 1.69 -20.72
CA ALA A 94 -9.29 0.31 -20.94
C ALA A 94 -10.22 -0.59 -20.11
N PRO A 95 -10.85 -1.62 -20.69
CA PRO A 95 -11.84 -2.44 -20.01
C PRO A 95 -11.15 -3.38 -19.02
N GLY A 96 -11.65 -3.43 -17.78
CA GLY A 96 -11.16 -4.39 -16.78
C GLY A 96 -10.94 -3.84 -15.37
N ARG A 97 -11.52 -2.69 -15.03
CA ARG A 97 -11.36 -2.07 -13.70
C ARG A 97 -12.12 -2.90 -12.65
N VAL A 98 -11.40 -3.74 -11.92
CA VAL A 98 -11.83 -4.30 -10.63
C VAL A 98 -12.21 -3.14 -9.72
N SER A 99 -13.49 -3.15 -9.33
CA SER A 99 -14.16 -2.11 -8.56
C SER A 99 -13.45 -1.90 -7.22
N ARG A 100 -12.92 -0.70 -6.98
CA ARG A 100 -12.42 -0.28 -5.66
C ARG A 100 -13.63 0.05 -4.78
N PHE A 101 -14.25 -0.97 -4.20
CA PHE A 101 -15.28 -0.80 -3.18
C PHE A 101 -14.68 -0.07 -1.97
N GLY A 102 -15.03 1.20 -1.81
CA GLY A 102 -14.62 1.97 -0.64
C GLY A 102 -15.47 1.61 0.57
N LEU A 103 -14.97 1.90 1.78
CA LEU A 103 -15.73 1.72 3.04
C LEU A 103 -17.11 2.39 2.98
N ARG A 104 -17.22 3.51 2.26
CA ARG A 104 -18.48 4.23 2.04
C ARG A 104 -19.49 3.43 1.23
N ASP A 105 -19.05 2.72 0.20
CA ASP A 105 -19.93 1.86 -0.60
C ASP A 105 -20.39 0.66 0.23
N PHE A 106 -19.53 0.13 1.10
CA PHE A 106 -19.91 -0.94 2.02
C PHE A 106 -20.98 -0.49 3.03
N ILE A 107 -20.83 0.72 3.59
CA ILE A 107 -21.83 1.31 4.49
C ILE A 107 -23.15 1.58 3.75
N ALA A 108 -23.08 2.11 2.52
CA ALA A 108 -24.26 2.37 1.71
C ALA A 108 -25.01 1.07 1.37
N VAL A 109 -24.30 0.02 0.97
CA VAL A 109 -24.87 -1.30 0.68
C VAL A 109 -25.46 -1.93 1.93
N ALA A 110 -24.76 -1.88 3.06
CA ALA A 110 -25.27 -2.40 4.33
C ALA A 110 -26.55 -1.69 4.79
N ALA A 111 -26.61 -0.35 4.66
CA ALA A 111 -27.80 0.43 4.96
C ALA A 111 -28.97 0.08 4.02
N CYS A 112 -28.68 -0.12 2.73
CA CYS A 112 -29.70 -0.49 1.74
C CYS A 112 -30.29 -1.88 2.03
N ILE A 113 -29.43 -2.86 2.36
CA ILE A 113 -29.87 -4.21 2.75
C ILE A 113 -30.70 -4.15 4.04
N GLY A 114 -30.23 -3.42 5.06
CA GLY A 114 -30.96 -3.26 6.32
C GLY A 114 -32.35 -2.66 6.13
N LEU A 115 -32.46 -1.63 5.29
CA LEU A 115 -33.73 -0.99 4.96
C LEU A 115 -34.70 -1.97 4.26
N ILE A 116 -34.21 -2.76 3.31
CA ILE A 116 -35.02 -3.77 2.61
C ILE A 116 -35.51 -4.85 3.58
N ILE A 117 -34.64 -5.37 4.46
CA ILE A 117 -35.02 -6.38 5.45
C ILE A 117 -36.07 -5.82 6.43
N THR A 118 -35.90 -4.57 6.86
CA THR A 118 -36.82 -3.92 7.80
C THR A 118 -38.16 -3.57 7.14
N ALA A 119 -38.15 -3.26 5.84
CA ALA A 119 -39.37 -3.00 5.07
C ALA A 119 -40.14 -4.29 4.72
N LEU A 120 -39.45 -5.42 4.54
CA LEU A 120 -40.09 -6.71 4.21
C LEU A 120 -40.43 -7.58 5.42
N ALA A 121 -39.95 -7.24 6.62
CA ALA A 121 -40.41 -7.83 7.86
C ALA A 121 -41.55 -6.96 8.43
N PRO A 122 -42.84 -7.21 8.10
CA PRO A 122 -43.91 -6.58 8.85
C PRO A 122 -43.80 -7.06 10.30
N ALA A 123 -43.83 -6.11 11.24
CA ALA A 123 -43.84 -6.39 12.67
C ALA A 123 -44.89 -7.46 12.99
N MET A 124 -44.41 -8.65 13.35
CA MET A 124 -45.16 -9.63 14.12
C MET A 124 -44.82 -9.46 15.59
#